data_AF-A0A7X7NM15-F1
#
_entry.id   AF-A0A7X7NM15-F1
#
_cell.length_a   1.000
_cell.length_b   1.000
_cell.length_c   1.000
_cell.angle_alpha   90.00
_cell.angle_beta   90.00
_cell.angle_gamma   90.00
#
_symmetry.space_group_name_H-M   'P 1'
#
loop_
_entity.id
_entity.type
_entity.pdbx_description
1 polymer ?
#
loop_
_entity_poly.entity_id
_entity_poly.type
_entity_poly.pdbx_seq_one_letter_code
_entity_poly.pdbx_strand_id
1 'polypeptide(L)'
;MPTFYDPVADAEEASQALRGLAHASRDFTHPEDAYGVIGDLLAGVRSMQQSIQQLATRHARHDGRAFDDAGDPAAGIRDARLAAGELSEAAAALDRVEEGLNRASQAAGRIAWHPAPPAPAETEMTRVQGPVSRWVNIVFLQGGEADAVLWLIDCDGPDAAIEHLAGFDYGEETTDAALLNGYVYDTPPTGALDKEARTGEYTLTYNPDLGHVALYRHHQIAPEDSLDTDTPAPTMDPDMGSAGGAASAGTAMGAAGAAAAALSDRGVRATGREAGSAAGRGPVSEGSWFEHPGVAAVKRDRGLGL
;
A
#
# COMPACT_ATOMS: atom_id res chain seq x y z
N MET A 1 -7.49 -14.31 -0.29
CA MET A 1 -7.11 -15.58 0.38
C MET A 1 -6.62 -16.51 -0.72
N PRO A 2 -5.43 -17.12 -0.57
CA PRO A 2 -4.84 -17.97 -1.59
C PRO A 2 -5.77 -19.13 -1.92
N THR A 3 -5.98 -19.32 -3.22
CA THR A 3 -6.85 -20.36 -3.76
C THR A 3 -6.13 -21.69 -3.88
N PHE A 4 -4.80 -21.70 -4.02
CA PHE A 4 -3.94 -22.88 -4.20
C PHE A 4 -4.16 -23.65 -5.51
N TYR A 5 -5.14 -23.28 -6.32
CA TYR A 5 -5.47 -23.93 -7.61
C TYR A 5 -5.55 -22.94 -8.77
N ASP A 6 -5.61 -21.63 -8.52
CA ASP A 6 -5.51 -20.59 -9.54
C ASP A 6 -4.21 -19.80 -9.37
N PRO A 7 -3.10 -20.23 -10.02
CA PRO A 7 -1.81 -19.58 -9.86
C PRO A 7 -1.77 -18.15 -10.41
N VAL A 8 -2.72 -17.76 -11.27
CA VAL A 8 -2.78 -16.39 -11.80
C VAL A 8 -3.37 -15.45 -10.75
N ALA A 9 -4.52 -15.82 -10.18
CA ALA A 9 -5.14 -15.06 -9.10
C ALA A 9 -4.23 -15.00 -7.86
N ASP A 10 -3.61 -16.12 -7.49
CA ASP A 10 -2.71 -16.19 -6.33
C ASP A 10 -1.44 -15.34 -6.51
N ALA A 11 -0.91 -15.23 -7.74
CA ALA A 11 0.23 -14.36 -8.03
C ALA A 11 -0.12 -12.87 -7.91
N GLU A 12 -1.33 -12.48 -8.33
CA GLU A 12 -1.83 -11.11 -8.15
C GLU A 12 -1.99 -10.79 -6.66
N GLU A 13 -2.61 -11.68 -5.88
CA GLU A 13 -2.77 -11.52 -4.43
C GLU A 13 -1.41 -11.40 -3.74
N ALA A 14 -0.43 -12.24 -4.09
CA ALA A 14 0.93 -12.16 -3.53
C ALA A 14 1.59 -10.80 -3.81
N SER A 15 1.44 -10.26 -5.03
CA SER A 15 1.94 -8.93 -5.39
C SER A 15 1.29 -7.82 -4.57
N GLN A 16 -0.03 -7.89 -4.36
CA GLN A 16 -0.76 -6.94 -3.53
C GLN A 16 -0.35 -7.02 -2.05
N ALA A 17 -0.20 -8.24 -1.52
CA ALA A 17 0.25 -8.46 -0.13
C ALA A 17 1.67 -7.91 0.10
N LEU A 18 2.61 -8.16 -0.81
CA LEU A 18 3.96 -7.61 -0.72
C LEU A 18 3.98 -6.07 -0.81
N ARG A 19 3.12 -5.48 -1.65
CA ARG A 19 2.96 -4.02 -1.70
C ARG A 19 2.41 -3.47 -0.39
N GLY A 20 1.38 -4.11 0.17
CA GLY A 20 0.83 -3.75 1.48
C GLY A 20 1.88 -3.84 2.58
N LEU A 21 2.67 -4.91 2.61
CA LEU A 21 3.77 -5.08 3.56
C LEU A 21 4.85 -4.01 3.39
N ALA A 22 5.25 -3.68 2.17
CA ALA A 22 6.22 -2.62 1.89
C ALA A 22 5.72 -1.23 2.33
N HIS A 23 4.40 -1.02 2.35
CA HIS A 23 3.80 0.20 2.88
C HIS A 23 3.79 0.19 4.41
N ALA A 24 3.29 -0.89 5.03
CA ALA A 24 3.16 -1.01 6.49
C ALA A 24 4.52 -1.05 7.22
N SER A 25 5.56 -1.62 6.60
CA SER A 25 6.90 -1.71 7.20
C SER A 25 7.69 -0.40 7.23
N ARG A 26 7.12 0.71 6.75
CA ARG A 26 7.74 2.05 6.85
C ARG A 26 7.81 2.56 8.28
N ASP A 27 6.79 2.25 9.08
CA ASP A 27 6.66 2.67 10.47
C ASP A 27 6.38 1.46 11.35
N PHE A 28 7.37 1.07 12.16
CA PHE A 28 7.19 0.07 13.20
C PHE A 28 6.91 0.78 14.53
N THR A 29 5.63 0.86 14.91
CA THR A 29 5.21 1.36 16.24
C THR A 29 5.80 0.51 17.36
N HIS A 30 5.89 -0.80 17.12
CA HIS A 30 6.47 -1.80 18.02
C HIS A 30 7.68 -2.45 17.34
N PRO A 31 8.92 -2.05 17.67
CA PRO A 31 10.12 -2.59 17.02
C PRO A 31 10.30 -4.11 17.23
N GLU A 32 9.63 -4.70 18.23
CA GLU A 32 9.54 -6.14 18.46
C GLU A 32 8.85 -6.91 17.33
N ASP A 33 7.91 -6.30 16.61
CA ASP A 33 7.16 -6.95 15.53
C ASP A 33 8.03 -7.26 14.30
N ALA A 34 9.14 -6.53 14.14
CA ALA A 34 10.08 -6.74 13.03
C ALA A 34 10.62 -8.18 12.99
N TYR A 35 10.75 -8.85 14.15
CA TYR A 35 11.18 -10.25 14.20
C TYR A 35 10.18 -11.18 13.51
N GLY A 36 8.88 -11.01 13.80
CA GLY A 36 7.81 -11.80 13.18
C GLY A 36 7.75 -11.58 11.67
N VAL A 37 7.80 -10.31 11.26
CA VAL A 37 7.80 -9.93 9.83
C VAL A 37 8.97 -10.54 9.06
N ILE A 38 10.18 -10.58 9.64
CA ILE A 38 11.33 -11.24 9.01
C ILE A 38 11.08 -12.75 8.86
N GLY A 39 10.45 -13.39 9.84
CA GLY A 39 10.07 -14.80 9.78
C GLY A 39 9.07 -15.10 8.64
N ASP A 40 8.04 -14.28 8.50
CA ASP A 40 7.04 -14.42 7.44
C ASP A 40 7.65 -14.16 6.05
N LEU A 41 8.53 -13.17 5.94
CA LEU A 41 9.30 -12.92 4.71
C LEU A 41 10.19 -14.11 4.34
N LEU A 42 10.81 -14.79 5.31
CA LEU A 42 11.60 -15.99 5.06
C LEU A 42 10.74 -17.12 4.46
N ALA A 43 9.54 -17.35 5.02
CA ALA A 43 8.59 -18.32 4.48
C ALA A 43 8.07 -17.91 3.08
N GLY A 44 7.84 -16.62 2.87
CA GLY A 44 7.44 -16.05 1.58
C GLY A 44 8.50 -16.24 0.50
N VAL A 45 9.78 -15.96 0.80
CA VAL A 45 10.90 -16.14 -0.15
C VAL A 45 11.05 -17.60 -0.57
N ARG A 46 10.95 -18.55 0.36
CA ARG A 46 10.96 -19.99 0.03
C ARG A 46 9.81 -20.39 -0.89
N SER A 47 8.61 -19.88 -0.61
CA SER A 47 7.43 -20.15 -1.43
C SER A 47 7.53 -19.51 -2.82
N MET A 48 8.14 -18.32 -2.92
CA MET A 48 8.42 -17.63 -4.17
C MET A 48 9.46 -18.38 -5.01
N GLN A 49 10.56 -18.84 -4.40
CA GLN A 49 11.56 -19.68 -5.05
C GLN A 49 10.92 -20.95 -5.63
N GLN A 50 10.07 -21.62 -4.84
CA GLN A 50 9.36 -22.80 -5.30
C GLN A 50 8.43 -22.49 -6.49
N SER A 51 7.69 -21.39 -6.44
CA SER A 51 6.79 -20.96 -7.52
C SER A 51 7.55 -20.65 -8.81
N ILE A 52 8.69 -19.95 -8.71
CA ILE A 52 9.56 -19.65 -9.85
C ILE A 52 10.14 -20.93 -10.47
N GLN A 53 10.60 -21.89 -9.65
CA GLN A 53 11.10 -23.18 -10.15
C GLN A 53 10.00 -24.00 -10.84
N GLN A 54 8.75 -23.90 -10.37
CA GLN A 54 7.61 -24.53 -11.03
C GLN A 54 7.34 -23.89 -12.41
N LEU A 55 7.42 -22.56 -12.52
CA LEU A 55 7.30 -21.85 -13.80
C LEU A 55 8.43 -22.24 -14.77
N ALA A 56 9.68 -22.29 -14.30
CA ALA A 56 10.82 -22.74 -15.11
C ALA A 56 10.58 -24.16 -15.66
N THR A 57 10.14 -25.07 -14.79
CA THR A 57 9.82 -26.45 -15.15
C THR A 57 8.67 -26.52 -16.16
N ARG A 58 7.65 -25.66 -16.03
CA ARG A 58 6.52 -25.57 -16.96
C ARG A 58 6.99 -25.12 -18.35
N HIS A 59 7.84 -24.09 -18.43
CA HIS A 59 8.43 -23.64 -19.69
C HIS A 59 9.25 -24.74 -20.37
N ALA A 60 10.12 -25.42 -19.61
CA ALA A 60 10.93 -26.50 -20.14
C ALA A 60 10.11 -27.71 -20.63
N ARG A 61 9.01 -28.06 -19.94
CA ARG A 61 8.15 -29.20 -20.32
C ARG A 61 7.26 -28.93 -21.53
N HIS A 62 6.98 -27.67 -21.84
CA HIS A 62 6.05 -27.29 -22.91
C HIS A 62 6.73 -26.56 -24.07
N ASP A 63 8.06 -26.55 -24.13
CA ASP A 63 8.82 -25.86 -25.18
C ASP A 63 8.41 -26.28 -26.59
N GLY A 64 8.15 -27.57 -26.83
CA GLY A 64 7.71 -28.10 -28.12
C GLY A 64 6.33 -27.62 -28.62
N ARG A 65 5.61 -26.82 -27.82
CA ARG A 65 4.35 -26.16 -28.21
C ARG A 65 4.51 -24.66 -28.48
N ALA A 66 5.71 -24.12 -28.29
CA ALA A 66 5.98 -22.69 -28.39
C ALA A 66 6.20 -22.27 -29.85
N PHE A 67 5.62 -21.12 -30.20
CA PHE A 67 5.79 -20.41 -31.45
C PHE A 67 5.99 -18.93 -31.09
N ASP A 68 6.78 -18.21 -31.88
CA ASP A 68 6.85 -16.74 -31.75
C ASP A 68 5.62 -16.06 -32.39
N ASP A 69 5.58 -14.72 -32.32
CA ASP A 69 4.48 -13.92 -32.88
C ASP A 69 4.35 -14.05 -34.41
N ALA A 70 5.41 -14.50 -35.09
CA ALA A 70 5.42 -14.77 -36.53
C ALA A 70 5.02 -16.22 -36.87
N GLY A 71 4.84 -17.08 -35.86
CA GLY A 71 4.53 -18.49 -36.03
C GLY A 71 5.76 -19.37 -36.30
N ASP A 72 6.98 -18.94 -35.97
CA ASP A 72 8.20 -19.75 -36.04
C ASP A 72 8.33 -20.62 -34.76
N PRO A 73 8.25 -21.97 -34.88
CA PRO A 73 8.44 -22.86 -33.75
C PRO A 73 9.89 -22.88 -33.24
N ALA A 74 10.89 -22.69 -34.12
CA ALA A 74 12.28 -22.73 -33.70
C ALA A 74 12.63 -21.52 -32.82
N ALA A 75 12.09 -20.34 -33.15
CA ALA A 75 12.17 -19.15 -32.31
C ALA A 75 11.43 -19.35 -30.98
N GLY A 76 10.17 -19.78 -31.01
CA GLY A 76 9.38 -20.04 -29.80
C GLY A 76 10.05 -21.03 -28.84
N ILE A 77 10.62 -22.13 -29.34
CA ILE A 77 11.36 -23.10 -28.51
C ILE A 77 12.60 -22.46 -27.86
N ARG A 78 13.36 -21.63 -28.59
CA ARG A 78 14.52 -20.93 -28.03
C ARG A 78 14.10 -19.99 -26.90
N ASP A 79 13.04 -19.22 -27.12
CA ASP A 79 12.54 -18.25 -26.15
C ASP A 79 11.97 -18.94 -24.90
N ALA A 80 11.25 -20.04 -25.07
CA ALA A 80 10.75 -20.85 -23.95
C ALA A 80 11.90 -21.42 -23.09
N ARG A 81 12.99 -21.86 -23.72
CA ARG A 81 14.18 -22.35 -23.01
C ARG A 81 14.95 -21.23 -22.33
N LEU A 82 15.07 -20.08 -22.98
CA LEU A 82 15.66 -18.89 -22.38
C LEU A 82 14.89 -18.50 -21.11
N ALA A 83 13.57 -18.39 -21.20
CA ALA A 83 12.71 -18.10 -20.04
C ALA A 83 12.88 -19.12 -18.91
N ALA A 84 12.95 -20.42 -19.23
CA ALA A 84 13.21 -21.46 -18.22
C ALA A 84 14.59 -21.31 -17.54
N GLY A 85 15.62 -20.93 -18.30
CA GLY A 85 16.97 -20.65 -17.78
C GLY A 85 16.98 -19.46 -16.83
N GLU A 86 16.44 -18.31 -17.27
CA GLU A 86 16.37 -17.08 -16.47
C GLU A 86 15.56 -17.29 -15.17
N LEU A 87 14.43 -17.99 -15.24
CA LEU A 87 13.65 -18.33 -14.04
C LEU A 87 14.44 -19.22 -13.08
N SER A 88 15.22 -20.18 -13.60
CA SER A 88 16.06 -21.04 -12.76
C SER A 88 17.16 -20.25 -12.07
N GLU A 89 17.78 -19.31 -12.76
CA GLU A 89 18.80 -18.41 -12.19
C GLU A 89 18.19 -17.46 -11.15
N ALA A 90 17.00 -16.90 -11.41
CA ALA A 90 16.28 -16.08 -10.45
C ALA A 90 15.94 -16.85 -9.16
N ALA A 91 15.50 -18.11 -9.28
CA ALA A 91 15.28 -18.96 -8.11
C ALA A 91 16.56 -19.22 -7.32
N ALA A 92 17.70 -19.46 -7.99
CA ALA A 92 18.98 -19.61 -7.32
C ALA A 92 19.48 -18.30 -6.67
N ALA A 93 19.13 -17.14 -7.24
CA ALA A 93 19.44 -15.86 -6.64
C ALA A 93 18.68 -15.62 -5.31
N LEU A 94 17.47 -16.17 -5.18
CA LEU A 94 16.69 -16.11 -3.95
C LEU A 94 17.31 -16.88 -2.78
N ASP A 95 18.15 -17.89 -3.04
CA ASP A 95 18.90 -18.59 -1.96
C ASP A 95 19.78 -17.61 -1.16
N ARG A 96 20.37 -16.60 -1.82
CA ARG A 96 21.17 -15.56 -1.14
C ARG A 96 20.30 -14.63 -0.29
N VAL A 97 19.08 -14.35 -0.75
CA VAL A 97 18.11 -13.55 -0.01
C VAL A 97 17.64 -14.31 1.23
N GLU A 98 17.32 -15.60 1.08
CA GLU A 98 16.95 -16.48 2.18
C GLU A 98 18.03 -16.50 3.27
N GLU A 99 19.30 -16.71 2.89
CA GLU A 99 20.41 -16.71 3.85
C GLU A 99 20.59 -15.36 4.55
N GLY A 100 20.38 -14.25 3.83
CA GLY A 100 20.36 -12.90 4.41
C GLY A 100 19.26 -12.73 5.46
N LEU A 101 18.03 -13.12 5.12
CA LEU A 101 16.87 -13.05 6.01
C LEU A 101 17.04 -13.98 7.22
N ASN A 102 17.59 -15.18 7.03
CA ASN A 102 17.85 -16.12 8.13
C ASN A 102 18.86 -15.56 9.14
N ARG A 103 19.96 -14.96 8.66
CA ARG A 103 20.93 -14.28 9.55
C ARG A 103 20.31 -13.07 10.25
N ALA A 104 19.47 -12.30 9.55
CA ALA A 104 18.76 -11.17 10.13
C ALA A 104 17.77 -11.63 11.22
N SER A 105 17.00 -12.70 10.97
CA SER A 105 16.09 -13.30 11.95
C SER A 105 16.83 -13.74 13.22
N GLN A 106 17.96 -14.44 13.06
CA GLN A 106 18.79 -14.84 14.19
C GLN A 106 19.34 -13.64 14.98
N ALA A 107 19.70 -12.55 14.29
CA ALA A 107 20.16 -11.33 14.96
C ALA A 107 19.03 -10.61 15.69
N ALA A 108 17.86 -10.47 15.05
CA ALA A 108 16.68 -9.86 15.63
C ALA A 108 16.20 -10.63 16.88
N GLY A 109 16.24 -11.97 16.86
CA GLY A 109 15.89 -12.80 18.02
C GLY A 109 16.82 -12.66 19.24
N ARG A 110 17.94 -11.95 19.11
CA ARG A 110 18.84 -11.63 20.25
C ARG A 110 18.59 -10.22 20.81
N ILE A 111 17.74 -9.42 20.18
CA ILE A 111 17.43 -8.07 20.63
C ILE A 111 16.36 -8.14 21.73
N ALA A 112 16.63 -7.51 22.86
CA ALA A 112 15.64 -7.29 23.91
C ALA A 112 15.22 -5.82 23.85
N TRP A 113 14.07 -5.55 23.23
CA TRP A 113 13.49 -4.21 23.22
C TRP A 113 12.94 -3.87 24.61
N HIS A 114 13.26 -2.67 25.09
CA HIS A 114 12.69 -2.14 26.33
C HIS A 114 11.58 -1.13 25.99
N PRO A 115 10.54 -1.00 26.83
CA PRO A 115 9.53 0.04 26.66
C PRO A 115 10.18 1.42 26.54
N ALA A 116 9.59 2.28 25.71
CA ALA A 116 10.03 3.66 25.60
C ALA A 116 10.09 4.30 27.00
N PRO A 117 11.16 5.02 27.35
CA PRO A 117 11.23 5.72 28.63
C PRO A 117 10.00 6.62 28.78
N PRO A 118 9.34 6.63 29.95
CA PRO A 118 8.26 7.57 30.18
C PRO A 118 8.79 8.99 29.94
N ALA A 119 8.04 9.77 29.16
CA ALA A 119 8.37 11.17 28.93
C ALA A 119 8.61 11.86 30.28
N PRO A 120 9.62 12.74 30.40
CA PRO A 120 9.97 13.38 31.66
C PRO A 120 8.72 14.01 32.28
N ALA A 121 8.49 13.67 33.54
CA ALA A 121 7.28 13.96 34.29
C ALA A 121 7.10 15.47 34.52
N GLU A 122 6.46 16.16 33.58
CA GLU A 122 5.68 17.34 33.90
C GLU A 122 4.32 16.86 34.42
N THR A 123 4.30 16.61 35.73
CA THR A 123 3.12 16.53 36.60
C THR A 123 2.13 15.40 36.30
N GLU A 124 2.39 14.24 36.91
CA GLU A 124 1.37 13.28 37.35
C GLU A 124 0.36 13.98 38.28
N MET A 125 -0.58 14.73 37.73
CA MET A 125 -1.82 15.09 38.41
C MET A 125 -2.95 14.96 37.40
N THR A 126 -3.56 13.78 37.40
CA THR A 126 -4.75 13.42 36.61
C THR A 126 -4.48 13.20 35.12
N ARG A 127 -3.85 12.08 34.76
CA ARG A 127 -4.12 11.47 33.45
C ARG A 127 -5.54 10.89 33.50
N VAL A 128 -6.55 11.75 33.35
CA VAL A 128 -7.77 11.35 32.68
C VAL A 128 -7.30 10.82 31.32
N GLN A 129 -7.77 9.65 30.88
CA GLN A 129 -7.69 9.27 29.47
C GLN A 129 -8.45 10.36 28.69
N GLY A 130 -7.76 11.45 28.37
CA GLY A 130 -8.27 12.53 27.56
C GLY A 130 -8.33 12.07 26.11
N PRO A 131 -9.23 12.66 25.29
CA PRO A 131 -9.37 12.29 23.89
C PRO A 131 -8.01 12.30 23.19
N VAL A 132 -7.68 11.20 22.51
CA VAL A 132 -6.48 11.12 21.66
C VAL A 132 -6.75 12.02 20.46
N SER A 133 -6.04 13.13 20.37
CA SER A 133 -6.16 14.06 19.26
C SER A 133 -5.17 13.71 18.16
N ARG A 134 -5.65 13.58 16.92
CA ARG A 134 -4.81 13.42 15.72
C ARG A 134 -5.04 14.56 14.74
N TRP A 135 -4.11 14.76 13.81
CA TRP A 135 -4.16 15.78 12.76
C TRP A 135 -4.49 15.14 11.42
N VAL A 136 -5.61 15.55 10.84
CA VAL A 136 -6.07 15.14 9.52
C VAL A 136 -5.52 16.12 8.48
N ASN A 137 -4.81 15.65 7.46
CA ASN A 137 -4.44 16.50 6.33
C ASN A 137 -5.69 16.82 5.49
N ILE A 138 -5.94 18.11 5.31
CA ILE A 138 -7.02 18.62 4.45
C ILE A 138 -6.51 18.79 3.02
N VAL A 139 -5.33 19.39 2.90
CA VAL A 139 -4.69 19.59 1.60
C VAL A 139 -3.17 19.64 1.75
N PHE A 140 -2.49 19.18 0.72
CA PHE A 140 -1.06 19.39 0.52
C PHE A 140 -0.84 19.85 -0.92
N LEU A 141 -0.24 21.02 -1.08
CA LEU A 141 0.03 21.66 -2.37
C LEU A 141 1.55 21.81 -2.54
N GLN A 142 2.04 21.56 -3.75
CA GLN A 142 3.45 21.70 -4.08
C GLN A 142 3.65 22.32 -5.47
N GLY A 143 4.72 23.10 -5.62
CA GLY A 143 5.08 23.74 -6.89
C GLY A 143 4.01 24.74 -7.33
N GLY A 144 3.63 24.71 -8.61
CA GLY A 144 2.70 25.71 -9.17
C GLY A 144 1.34 25.81 -8.46
N GLU A 145 0.88 24.74 -7.80
CA GLU A 145 -0.36 24.77 -7.00
C GLU A 145 -0.15 25.47 -5.64
N ALA A 146 1.05 25.37 -5.07
CA ALA A 146 1.43 26.08 -3.84
C ALA A 146 1.71 27.56 -4.09
N ASP A 147 2.25 27.93 -5.26
CA ASP A 147 2.65 29.30 -5.59
C ASP A 147 1.51 30.31 -5.41
N ALA A 148 0.28 29.93 -5.81
CA ALA A 148 -0.90 30.79 -5.64
C ALA A 148 -1.24 31.04 -4.16
N VAL A 149 -1.10 30.02 -3.31
CA VAL A 149 -1.37 30.13 -1.88
C VAL A 149 -0.22 30.83 -1.16
N LEU A 150 1.03 30.60 -1.56
CA LEU A 150 2.19 31.32 -1.04
C LEU A 150 2.11 32.81 -1.36
N TRP A 151 1.65 33.17 -2.55
CA TRP A 151 1.38 34.57 -2.92
C TRP A 151 0.25 35.18 -2.07
N LEU A 152 -0.82 34.41 -1.81
CA LEU A 152 -1.89 34.83 -0.89
C LEU A 152 -1.36 35.08 0.53
N ILE A 153 -0.46 34.21 1.02
CA ILE A 153 0.19 34.37 2.33
C ILE A 153 1.04 35.65 2.37
N ASP A 154 1.76 35.95 1.29
CA ASP A 154 2.59 37.16 1.20
C ASP A 154 1.76 38.45 1.15
N CYS A 155 0.60 38.42 0.48
CA CYS A 155 -0.27 39.59 0.33
C CYS A 155 -1.17 39.84 1.55
N ASP A 156 -1.87 38.81 2.02
CA ASP A 156 -2.99 38.92 2.97
C ASP A 156 -2.72 38.17 4.28
N GLY A 157 -1.58 37.49 4.39
CA GLY A 157 -1.16 36.76 5.57
C GLY A 157 -1.63 35.31 5.62
N PRO A 158 -1.11 34.53 6.57
CA PRO A 158 -1.39 33.09 6.66
C PRO A 158 -2.82 32.77 7.09
N ASP A 159 -3.51 33.66 7.79
CA ASP A 159 -4.91 33.44 8.20
C ASP A 159 -5.86 33.45 7.00
N ALA A 160 -5.61 34.32 6.02
CA ALA A 160 -6.36 34.33 4.76
C ALA A 160 -6.14 33.04 3.96
N ALA A 161 -4.93 32.48 3.99
CA ALA A 161 -4.63 31.18 3.40
C ALA A 161 -5.33 30.03 4.12
N ILE A 162 -5.41 30.07 5.46
CA ILE A 162 -6.18 29.09 6.23
C ILE A 162 -7.67 29.15 5.87
N GLU A 163 -8.26 30.35 5.79
CA GLU A 163 -9.66 30.52 5.40
C GLU A 163 -9.93 30.00 3.98
N HIS A 164 -9.03 30.31 3.04
CA HIS A 164 -9.12 29.81 1.66
C HIS A 164 -9.05 28.28 1.59
N LEU A 165 -8.08 27.68 2.29
CA LEU A 165 -7.85 26.24 2.26
C LEU A 165 -8.89 25.45 3.07
N ALA A 166 -9.47 26.04 4.12
CA ALA A 166 -10.57 25.43 4.87
C ALA A 166 -11.82 25.22 4.00
N GLY A 167 -11.97 25.95 2.88
CA GLY A 167 -13.03 25.71 1.89
C GLY A 167 -12.94 24.34 1.19
N PHE A 168 -11.82 23.64 1.28
CA PHE A 168 -11.63 22.28 0.76
C PHE A 168 -11.85 21.20 1.83
N ASP A 169 -12.20 21.60 3.06
CA ASP A 169 -12.57 20.67 4.12
C ASP A 169 -14.09 20.37 4.08
N TYR A 170 -14.44 19.17 3.63
CA TYR A 170 -15.82 18.67 3.55
C TYR A 170 -16.24 17.87 4.78
N GLY A 171 -15.57 18.06 5.93
CA GLY A 171 -15.96 17.42 7.18
C GLY A 171 -15.58 15.94 7.22
N GLU A 172 -16.54 15.07 7.46
CA GLU A 172 -16.36 13.62 7.56
C GLU A 172 -15.80 13.01 6.26
N GLU A 173 -16.21 13.49 5.08
CA GLU A 173 -15.69 12.97 3.81
C GLU A 173 -14.17 13.20 3.69
N THR A 174 -13.68 14.35 4.14
CA THR A 174 -12.25 14.65 4.16
C THR A 174 -11.53 13.85 5.25
N THR A 175 -12.17 13.63 6.41
CA THR A 175 -11.63 12.74 7.47
C THR A 175 -11.50 11.30 6.98
N ASP A 176 -12.55 10.74 6.40
CA ASP A 176 -12.57 9.37 5.87
C ASP A 176 -11.54 9.19 4.75
N ALA A 177 -11.45 10.17 3.84
CA ALA A 177 -10.44 10.16 2.79
C ALA A 177 -9.02 10.21 3.38
N ALA A 178 -8.77 11.05 4.38
CA ALA A 178 -7.46 11.11 5.02
C ALA A 178 -7.13 9.83 5.79
N LEU A 179 -8.09 9.23 6.50
CA LEU A 179 -7.92 7.94 7.17
C LEU A 179 -7.61 6.83 6.17
N LEU A 180 -8.35 6.77 5.05
CA LEU A 180 -8.15 5.80 3.97
C LEU A 180 -6.78 5.95 3.31
N ASN A 181 -6.31 7.19 3.13
CA ASN A 181 -5.05 7.50 2.47
C ASN A 181 -3.85 7.63 3.44
N GLY A 182 -4.07 7.42 4.74
CA GLY A 182 -3.02 7.48 5.76
C GLY A 182 -2.49 8.89 6.04
N TYR A 183 -3.25 9.93 5.71
CA TYR A 183 -2.88 11.33 5.97
C TYR A 183 -3.39 11.81 7.34
N VAL A 184 -3.23 10.96 8.35
CA VAL A 184 -3.56 11.25 9.74
C VAL A 184 -2.29 11.11 10.57
N TYR A 185 -1.98 12.12 11.36
CA TYR A 185 -0.71 12.24 12.06
C TYR A 185 -0.91 12.56 13.53
N ASP A 186 -0.10 11.99 14.42
CA ASP A 186 -0.07 12.41 15.82
C ASP A 186 0.52 13.82 15.97
N THR A 187 1.41 14.21 15.04
CA THR A 187 1.94 15.58 14.91
C THR A 187 2.13 15.90 13.42
N PRO A 188 1.71 17.07 12.93
CA PRO A 188 1.85 17.41 11.51
C PRO A 188 3.31 17.31 11.06
N PRO A 189 3.60 16.64 9.92
CA PRO A 189 4.95 16.56 9.40
C PRO A 189 5.42 17.98 9.04
N THR A 190 6.46 18.43 9.74
CA THR A 190 7.02 19.78 9.61
C THR A 190 8.51 19.67 9.30
N GLY A 191 8.95 20.34 8.24
CA GLY A 191 10.37 20.51 7.93
C GLY A 191 11.02 21.56 8.84
N ALA A 192 12.34 21.48 9.01
CA ALA A 192 13.09 22.41 9.87
C ALA A 192 13.03 23.89 9.44
N LEU A 193 12.62 24.18 8.21
CA LEU A 193 12.49 25.52 7.64
C LEU A 193 11.03 25.91 7.38
N ASP A 194 10.09 25.04 7.76
CA ASP A 194 8.67 25.28 7.53
C ASP A 194 8.17 26.29 8.55
N LYS A 195 7.34 27.21 8.06
CA LYS A 195 6.64 28.19 8.88
C LYS A 195 5.27 27.63 9.23
N GLU A 196 4.81 27.96 10.43
CA GLU A 196 3.53 27.48 10.96
C GLU A 196 2.61 28.65 11.28
N ALA A 197 1.31 28.48 11.00
CA ALA A 197 0.25 29.37 11.43
C ALA A 197 -0.96 28.57 11.89
N ARG A 198 -1.72 29.10 12.85
CA ARG A 198 -2.88 28.41 13.44
C ARG A 198 -4.06 29.35 13.53
N THR A 199 -5.20 28.90 13.03
CA THR A 199 -6.48 29.60 13.14
C THR A 199 -7.60 28.58 13.34
N GLY A 200 -8.32 28.72 14.46
CA GLY A 200 -9.37 27.78 14.86
C GLY A 200 -8.83 26.37 15.09
N GLU A 201 -9.45 25.38 14.45
CA GLU A 201 -9.05 23.97 14.50
C GLU A 201 -7.99 23.59 13.45
N TYR A 202 -7.52 24.57 12.68
CA TYR A 202 -6.60 24.37 11.58
C TYR A 202 -5.17 24.82 11.89
N THR A 203 -4.22 24.02 11.43
CA THR A 203 -2.79 24.35 11.42
C THR A 203 -2.29 24.32 9.98
N LEU A 204 -1.71 25.44 9.54
CA LEU A 204 -1.06 25.60 8.26
C LEU A 204 0.45 25.45 8.44
N THR A 205 1.07 24.61 7.62
CA THR A 205 2.53 24.53 7.49
C THR A 205 2.90 24.94 6.08
N TYR A 206 3.85 25.86 5.90
CA TYR A 206 4.23 26.33 4.58
C TYR A 206 5.71 26.67 4.50
N ASN A 207 6.29 26.46 3.32
CA ASN A 207 7.67 26.79 3.04
C ASN A 207 7.77 27.54 1.70
N PRO A 208 7.97 28.86 1.73
CA PRO A 208 8.12 29.64 0.51
C PRO A 208 9.36 29.25 -0.32
N ASP A 209 10.43 28.78 0.34
CA ASP A 209 11.69 28.43 -0.34
C ASP A 209 11.61 27.07 -1.05
N LEU A 210 10.83 26.12 -0.49
CA LEU A 210 10.60 24.79 -1.07
C LEU A 210 9.30 24.69 -1.89
N GLY A 211 8.47 25.75 -1.86
CA GLY A 211 7.25 25.83 -2.67
C GLY A 211 6.18 24.83 -2.24
N HIS A 212 5.94 24.66 -0.93
CA HIS A 212 4.86 23.80 -0.43
C HIS A 212 4.00 24.46 0.64
N VAL A 213 2.73 24.06 0.68
CA VAL A 213 1.73 24.48 1.67
C VAL A 213 0.87 23.29 2.05
N ALA A 214 0.66 23.08 3.34
CA ALA A 214 -0.21 22.01 3.84
C ALA A 214 -1.14 22.55 4.93
N LEU A 215 -2.41 22.15 4.89
CA LEU A 215 -3.40 22.46 5.92
C LEU A 215 -3.80 21.18 6.65
N TYR A 216 -3.81 21.23 7.97
CA TYR A 216 -4.25 20.15 8.85
C TYR A 216 -5.40 20.61 9.73
N ARG A 217 -6.35 19.72 9.98
CA ARG A 217 -7.42 19.90 10.97
C ARG A 217 -7.20 18.97 12.16
N HIS A 218 -7.44 19.48 13.36
CA HIS A 218 -7.46 18.68 14.58
C HIS A 218 -8.71 17.78 14.64
N HIS A 219 -8.53 16.46 14.71
CA HIS A 219 -9.58 15.45 14.83
C HIS A 219 -9.49 14.76 16.20
N GLN A 220 -10.57 14.84 16.97
CA GLN A 220 -10.68 14.16 18.26
C GLN A 220 -11.15 12.73 18.04
N ILE A 221 -10.37 11.76 18.51
CA ILE A 221 -10.78 10.36 18.49
C ILE A 221 -11.53 10.07 19.79
N ALA A 222 -12.71 9.49 19.66
CA ALA A 222 -13.48 9.01 20.80
C ALA A 222 -12.67 7.92 21.53
N PRO A 223 -12.62 7.93 22.88
CA PRO A 223 -11.76 7.02 23.64
C PRO A 223 -12.03 5.54 23.34
N GLU A 224 -13.23 5.16 22.91
CA GLU A 224 -13.60 3.81 22.46
C GLU A 224 -12.88 3.35 21.18
N ASP A 225 -12.46 4.27 20.31
CA ASP A 225 -11.73 3.99 19.07
C ASP A 225 -10.20 4.17 19.24
N SER A 226 -9.76 4.51 20.46
CA SER A 226 -8.34 4.56 20.82
C SER A 226 -7.83 3.15 21.17
N LEU A 227 -6.77 2.69 20.50
CA LEU A 227 -6.14 1.39 20.75
C LEU A 227 -5.27 1.37 22.02
N ASP A 228 -5.69 2.08 23.07
CA ASP A 228 -5.12 1.98 24.42
C ASP A 228 -6.03 1.10 25.30
N THR A 229 -6.24 -0.16 24.90
CA THR A 229 -6.80 -1.18 25.80
C THR A 229 -5.70 -2.11 26.27
N ASP A 230 -5.13 -1.75 27.43
CA ASP A 230 -4.46 -2.66 28.36
C ASP A 230 -5.49 -3.75 28.74
N THR A 231 -5.62 -4.78 27.91
CA THR A 231 -6.38 -5.99 28.24
C THR A 231 -5.42 -6.91 28.97
N PRO A 232 -5.58 -7.18 30.28
CA PRO A 232 -4.76 -8.16 30.96
C PRO A 232 -5.05 -9.52 30.33
N ALA A 233 -4.02 -10.14 29.74
CA ALA A 233 -4.13 -11.50 29.24
C ALA A 233 -4.63 -12.42 30.36
N PRO A 234 -5.61 -13.31 30.11
CA PRO A 234 -6.09 -14.23 31.12
C PRO A 234 -4.95 -15.20 31.47
N THR A 235 -4.63 -15.30 32.76
CA THR A 235 -3.75 -16.34 33.30
C THR A 235 -4.35 -17.71 33.00
N MET A 236 -3.73 -18.47 32.10
CA MET A 236 -4.01 -19.89 31.94
C MET A 236 -3.37 -20.67 33.09
N ASP A 237 -4.21 -21.21 33.97
CA ASP A 237 -3.84 -22.24 34.94
C ASP A 237 -3.48 -23.55 34.19
N PRO A 238 -2.35 -24.21 34.50
CA PRO A 238 -1.95 -25.43 33.83
C PRO A 238 -2.44 -26.64 34.62
N ASP A 239 -3.72 -27.00 34.52
CA ASP A 239 -4.15 -28.37 34.85
C ASP A 239 -5.47 -28.72 34.17
N MET A 240 -5.42 -29.67 33.22
CA MET A 240 -6.36 -30.79 33.03
C MET A 240 -6.11 -31.44 31.68
N GLY A 241 -5.65 -32.69 31.75
CA GLY A 241 -5.26 -33.49 30.60
C GLY A 241 -6.39 -34.19 29.84
N SER A 242 -6.01 -34.64 28.64
CA SER A 242 -6.33 -35.93 28.03
C SER A 242 -7.80 -36.31 27.77
N ALA A 243 -8.19 -36.26 26.49
CA ALA A 243 -8.81 -37.33 25.67
C ALA A 243 -9.36 -36.67 24.39
N GLY A 244 -9.07 -37.07 23.16
CA GLY A 244 -9.21 -38.41 22.60
C GLY A 244 -10.60 -38.55 21.94
N GLY A 245 -10.69 -38.55 20.60
CA GLY A 245 -11.90 -38.98 19.90
C GLY A 245 -12.18 -38.34 18.54
N ALA A 246 -11.95 -39.10 17.48
CA ALA A 246 -12.44 -38.84 16.13
C ALA A 246 -13.96 -39.12 16.00
N ALA A 247 -14.64 -38.45 15.05
CA ALA A 247 -15.42 -39.07 13.95
C ALA A 247 -16.58 -38.20 13.39
N SER A 248 -16.61 -38.14 12.05
CA SER A 248 -17.74 -38.24 11.11
C SER A 248 -18.89 -37.20 11.05
N ALA A 249 -18.96 -36.57 9.86
CA ALA A 249 -20.03 -36.58 8.85
C ALA A 249 -21.51 -36.32 9.24
N GLY A 250 -22.16 -35.42 8.48
CA GLY A 250 -23.62 -35.32 8.41
C GLY A 250 -24.14 -34.16 7.56
N THR A 251 -24.53 -34.48 6.33
CA THR A 251 -25.20 -33.65 5.29
C THR A 251 -26.64 -33.26 5.63
N ALA A 252 -27.09 -32.06 5.21
CA ALA A 252 -28.44 -31.70 4.69
C ALA A 252 -28.44 -30.18 4.36
N MET A 253 -28.62 -29.63 3.15
CA MET A 253 -29.54 -29.79 2.02
C MET A 253 -30.80 -28.89 2.08
N GLY A 254 -30.93 -28.03 1.06
CA GLY A 254 -32.16 -27.40 0.55
C GLY A 254 -32.29 -25.89 0.78
N ALA A 255 -32.83 -25.05 -0.11
CA ALA A 255 -33.26 -25.14 -1.50
C ALA A 255 -33.60 -23.69 -1.94
N ALA A 256 -33.19 -23.27 -3.15
CA ALA A 256 -34.06 -22.86 -4.27
C ALA A 256 -34.47 -21.37 -4.37
N GLY A 257 -34.36 -20.83 -5.59
CA GLY A 257 -34.98 -19.57 -6.02
C GLY A 257 -34.37 -19.00 -7.31
N ALA A 258 -34.88 -19.43 -8.47
CA ALA A 258 -34.43 -19.06 -9.81
C ALA A 258 -35.08 -17.77 -10.35
N ALA A 259 -34.39 -17.07 -11.26
CA ALA A 259 -34.90 -16.37 -12.46
C ALA A 259 -33.75 -15.57 -13.10
N ALA A 260 -33.66 -15.27 -14.40
CA ALA A 260 -34.19 -15.80 -15.64
C ALA A 260 -33.36 -15.08 -16.73
N ALA A 261 -32.92 -15.80 -17.76
CA ALA A 261 -32.23 -15.25 -18.91
C ALA A 261 -33.22 -14.59 -19.87
N ALA A 262 -32.81 -13.51 -20.55
CA ALA A 262 -33.34 -13.11 -21.84
C ALA A 262 -32.21 -12.50 -22.69
N LEU A 263 -32.04 -13.09 -23.87
CA LEU A 263 -31.13 -12.69 -24.93
C LEU A 263 -31.57 -11.38 -25.60
N SER A 264 -30.63 -10.63 -26.17
CA SER A 264 -30.78 -10.12 -27.54
C SER A 264 -29.44 -9.81 -28.19
N ASP A 265 -29.35 -10.39 -29.38
CA ASP A 265 -28.32 -10.38 -30.40
C ASP A 265 -28.25 -9.02 -31.15
N ARG A 266 -27.03 -8.56 -31.47
CA ARG A 266 -26.76 -7.82 -32.72
C ARG A 266 -25.25 -7.72 -32.99
N GLY A 267 -24.77 -8.52 -33.94
CA GLY A 267 -23.44 -8.33 -34.55
C GLY A 267 -23.39 -7.16 -35.54
N VAL A 268 -22.17 -6.72 -35.89
CA VAL A 268 -21.60 -6.64 -37.26
C VAL A 268 -20.16 -6.09 -37.20
N ARG A 269 -19.31 -6.70 -38.04
CA ARG A 269 -17.87 -6.46 -38.30
C ARG A 269 -17.57 -5.09 -38.95
N ALA A 270 -16.34 -4.62 -38.76
CA ALA A 270 -15.54 -3.99 -39.82
C ALA A 270 -14.01 -4.16 -39.59
N THR A 271 -13.34 -4.69 -40.62
CA THR A 271 -11.89 -4.66 -40.95
C THR A 271 -11.47 -3.22 -41.36
N GLY A 272 -10.24 -2.70 -41.38
CA GLY A 272 -8.85 -3.11 -41.08
C GLY A 272 -7.89 -2.10 -41.78
N ARG A 273 -6.64 -1.96 -41.29
CA ARG A 273 -5.39 -1.47 -41.98
C ARG A 273 -5.36 0.01 -42.47
N GLU A 274 -4.28 0.83 -42.54
CA GLU A 274 -2.80 0.78 -42.65
C GLU A 274 -2.20 2.12 -42.12
N ALA A 275 -1.06 2.15 -41.41
CA ALA A 275 0.34 2.40 -41.83
C ALA A 275 0.84 3.87 -41.91
N GLY A 276 1.91 4.17 -41.13
CA GLY A 276 3.10 4.92 -41.57
C GLY A 276 3.21 6.44 -41.29
N SER A 277 4.16 6.86 -40.44
CA SER A 277 5.38 7.60 -40.85
C SER A 277 6.18 8.14 -39.65
N ALA A 278 7.50 8.20 -39.84
CA ALA A 278 8.55 8.48 -38.87
C ALA A 278 9.00 9.95 -38.86
N ALA A 279 9.54 10.42 -37.71
CA ALA A 279 10.83 11.10 -37.53
C ALA A 279 10.81 12.17 -36.41
N GLY A 280 11.79 12.10 -35.50
CA GLY A 280 12.11 13.19 -34.56
C GLY A 280 12.69 12.71 -33.22
N ARG A 281 13.99 12.41 -33.18
CA ARG A 281 14.72 12.11 -31.92
C ARG A 281 15.21 13.41 -31.28
N GLY A 282 14.81 13.64 -30.02
CA GLY A 282 15.30 14.62 -29.04
C GLY A 282 14.92 14.11 -27.64
N PRO A 283 15.63 14.47 -26.55
CA PRO A 283 15.68 13.64 -25.35
C PRO A 283 14.34 13.65 -24.62
N VAL A 284 13.71 12.48 -24.54
CA VAL A 284 12.60 12.20 -23.64
C VAL A 284 13.15 12.16 -22.23
N SER A 285 12.76 13.12 -21.39
CA SER A 285 12.84 12.99 -19.95
C SER A 285 11.94 11.81 -19.57
N GLU A 286 12.56 10.70 -19.17
CA GLU A 286 11.86 9.53 -18.65
C GLU A 286 10.97 9.98 -17.48
N GLY A 287 9.68 9.66 -17.60
CA GLY A 287 8.69 9.89 -16.57
C GLY A 287 9.14 9.24 -15.27
N SER A 288 9.16 10.05 -14.22
CA SER A 288 9.35 9.58 -12.87
C SER A 288 8.26 8.54 -12.57
N TRP A 289 8.67 7.42 -12.01
CA TRP A 289 7.86 6.34 -11.44
C TRP A 289 6.69 6.81 -10.52
N PHE A 290 6.62 8.10 -10.18
CA PHE A 290 5.54 8.76 -9.44
C PHE A 290 4.42 9.40 -10.28
N GLU A 291 4.51 9.45 -11.62
CA GLU A 291 3.40 9.96 -12.44
C GLU A 291 2.39 8.86 -12.77
N HIS A 292 1.23 8.89 -12.09
CA HIS A 292 0.14 7.94 -12.32
C HIS A 292 -0.96 8.49 -13.25
N PRO A 293 -1.48 7.67 -14.20
CA PRO A 293 -2.43 8.08 -15.24
C PRO A 293 -3.88 8.32 -14.77
N GLY A 294 -4.15 8.32 -13.46
CA GLY A 294 -5.49 8.61 -12.91
C GLY A 294 -5.84 10.10 -12.81
N VAL A 295 -4.82 10.97 -12.74
CA VAL A 295 -5.03 12.40 -12.49
C VAL A 295 -5.56 13.14 -13.73
N ALA A 296 -5.19 12.70 -14.93
CA ALA A 296 -5.62 13.32 -16.18
C ALA A 296 -7.12 13.11 -16.49
N ALA A 297 -7.69 11.98 -16.07
CA ALA A 297 -9.12 11.70 -16.26
C ALA A 297 -9.99 12.55 -15.34
N VAL A 298 -9.56 12.75 -14.09
CA VAL A 298 -10.23 13.64 -13.12
C VAL A 298 -10.09 15.11 -13.52
N LYS A 299 -8.97 15.50 -14.14
CA LYS A 299 -8.73 16.87 -14.64
C LYS A 299 -9.65 17.30 -15.78
N ARG A 300 -9.97 16.40 -16.74
CA ARG A 300 -10.91 16.71 -17.83
C ARG A 300 -12.37 16.82 -17.36
N ASP A 301 -12.76 16.02 -16.37
CA ASP A 301 -14.15 15.98 -15.88
C ASP A 301 -14.47 17.17 -14.95
N ARG A 302 -13.44 17.80 -14.36
CA ARG A 302 -13.56 18.91 -13.40
C ARG A 302 -13.17 20.29 -13.96
N GLY A 303 -13.06 20.43 -15.29
CA GLY A 303 -12.90 21.73 -15.95
C GLY A 303 -11.57 22.44 -15.67
N LEU A 304 -10.51 21.70 -15.33
CA LEU A 304 -9.17 22.24 -15.19
C LEU A 304 -8.25 21.60 -16.23
N GLY A 305 -8.11 22.29 -17.36
CA GLY A 305 -7.10 21.99 -18.35
C GLY A 305 -7.21 22.85 -19.61
N LEU A 306 -6.19 23.69 -19.84
CA LEU A 306 -5.50 23.74 -21.12
C LEU A 306 -4.13 23.08 -20.91
#